data_AF-A0A433BRG4-F1
#
_entry.id   AF-A0A433BRG4-F1
#
_cell.length_a   1.000
_cell.length_b   1.000
_cell.length_c   1.000
_cell.angle_alpha   90.00
_cell.angle_beta   90.00
_cell.angle_gamma   90.00
#
_symmetry.space_group_name_H-M   'P 1'
#
loop_
_entity.id
_entity.type
_entity.pdbx_description
1 polymer ?
#
loop_
_entity_poly.entity_id
_entity_poly.type
_entity_poly.pdbx_seq_one_letter_code
_entity_poly.pdbx_strand_id
1 'polypeptide(L)'
;MTAPLTVVVASLRETAAELADLARGLCNDGGGAALSAAAGPVAELDSGQACREVGAALLRRAQVLGHGMSAFAGKLDSAAFLYEHGDRAAAERIPFDVPEAKDARIGDDPGEAGYDPVNKYEDALRDAGLLSGDSAGYYREWLQNAAKKGVPPQVIVDIARQQNLTPASFDILEGLQRAVDNHRTSSDPSDDNTYFLLSPGTSADDARRAVLMTYILNAGTSYTKGNPTTDFAETPYTADEVRRIADRQSANSWSYEQVPRLAGSGGRFATTPNGMLMGLGGGFIQNQLSQQAGSTYGDVFLINIDHPTDAGDQLRKIIGSGRMWYDGPGGARQQDMDIDRILHHEERHSGQWAALGPVEFAKQYAISLAAEKLTGRRNPFETNAGASDGGYS
;
A
#
# COMPACT_ATOMS: atom_id res chain seq x y z
N MET A 1 29.10 -20.34 -48.95
CA MET A 1 27.67 -20.25 -49.31
C MET A 1 26.98 -21.46 -48.73
N THR A 2 26.27 -21.30 -47.61
CA THR A 2 25.42 -22.34 -47.04
C THR A 2 24.25 -22.59 -47.99
N ALA A 3 23.95 -23.85 -48.28
CA ALA A 3 22.78 -24.21 -49.08
C ALA A 3 21.52 -23.59 -48.45
N PRO A 4 20.54 -23.11 -49.23
CA PRO A 4 19.29 -22.65 -48.65
C PRO A 4 18.66 -23.82 -47.89
N LEU A 5 18.40 -23.61 -46.60
CA LEU A 5 17.64 -24.56 -45.79
C LEU A 5 16.28 -24.77 -46.46
N THR A 6 16.07 -25.94 -47.05
CA THR A 6 14.80 -26.32 -47.67
C THR A 6 13.85 -26.72 -46.55
N VAL A 7 12.87 -25.88 -46.26
CA VAL A 7 11.81 -26.20 -45.29
C VAL A 7 10.92 -27.29 -45.90
N VAL A 8 10.87 -28.46 -45.26
CA VAL A 8 9.99 -29.56 -45.67
C VAL A 8 8.70 -29.46 -44.85
N VAL A 9 7.63 -28.95 -45.48
CA VAL A 9 6.33 -28.73 -44.82
C VAL A 9 5.78 -30.02 -44.19
N ALA A 10 5.98 -31.17 -44.84
CA ALA A 10 5.56 -32.47 -44.30
C ALA A 10 6.21 -32.76 -42.93
N SER A 11 7.49 -32.41 -42.76
CA SER A 11 8.21 -32.59 -41.49
C SER A 11 7.70 -31.66 -40.40
N LEU A 12 7.26 -30.43 -40.73
CA LEU A 12 6.65 -29.52 -39.75
C LEU A 12 5.32 -30.09 -39.21
N ARG A 13 4.47 -30.62 -40.10
CA ARG A 13 3.19 -31.24 -39.71
C ARG A 13 3.39 -32.51 -38.88
N GLU A 14 4.36 -33.34 -39.25
CA GLU A 14 4.72 -34.56 -38.51
C GLU A 14 5.21 -34.22 -37.09
N THR A 15 6.15 -33.26 -36.96
CA THR A 15 6.64 -32.81 -35.65
C THR A 15 5.53 -32.19 -34.80
N ALA A 16 4.60 -31.43 -35.38
CA ALA A 16 3.46 -30.87 -34.66
C ALA A 16 2.55 -31.98 -34.10
N ALA A 17 2.27 -33.02 -34.90
CA ALA A 17 1.44 -34.16 -34.48
C ALA A 17 2.08 -34.95 -33.34
N GLU A 18 3.38 -35.26 -33.44
CA GLU A 18 4.12 -35.97 -32.39
C GLU A 18 4.19 -35.18 -31.08
N LEU A 19 4.40 -33.86 -31.15
CA LEU A 19 4.41 -33.00 -29.96
C LEU A 19 3.03 -32.90 -29.31
N ALA A 20 1.95 -32.88 -30.11
CA ALA A 20 0.59 -32.91 -29.59
C ALA A 20 0.25 -34.25 -28.91
N ASP A 21 0.76 -35.37 -29.44
CA ASP A 21 0.62 -36.68 -28.80
C ASP A 21 1.41 -36.79 -27.50
N LEU A 22 2.66 -36.32 -27.46
CA LEU A 22 3.46 -36.25 -26.24
C LEU A 22 2.83 -35.34 -25.19
N ALA A 23 2.28 -34.19 -25.60
CA ALA A 23 1.55 -33.29 -24.72
C ALA A 23 0.32 -33.95 -24.10
N ARG A 24 -0.47 -34.68 -24.89
CA ARG A 24 -1.59 -35.48 -24.40
C ARG A 24 -1.12 -36.56 -23.43
N GLY A 25 0.02 -37.21 -23.70
CA GLY A 25 0.64 -38.18 -22.80
C GLY A 25 0.98 -37.55 -21.45
N LEU A 26 1.70 -36.43 -21.44
CA LEU A 26 2.10 -35.72 -20.22
C LEU A 26 0.91 -35.20 -19.40
N CYS A 27 -0.12 -34.66 -20.06
CA CYS A 27 -1.34 -34.20 -19.38
C CYS A 27 -2.13 -35.35 -18.73
N ASN A 28 -1.96 -36.59 -19.22
CA ASN A 28 -2.73 -37.77 -18.80
C ASN A 28 -1.88 -38.85 -18.11
N ASP A 29 -0.56 -38.66 -17.99
CA ASP A 29 0.36 -39.67 -17.46
C ASP A 29 0.08 -39.84 -15.96
N GLY A 30 -0.49 -41.01 -15.64
CA GLY A 30 -1.15 -41.31 -14.38
C GLY A 30 -0.25 -41.32 -13.14
N GLY A 31 1.00 -40.87 -13.19
CA GLY A 31 1.93 -40.85 -12.06
C GLY A 31 1.43 -40.00 -10.88
N GLY A 32 0.93 -38.79 -11.15
CA GLY A 32 0.35 -37.92 -10.12
C GLY A 32 -0.94 -38.48 -9.52
N ALA A 33 -1.83 -39.01 -10.37
CA ALA A 33 -3.07 -39.65 -9.94
C ALA A 33 -2.80 -40.97 -9.17
N ALA A 34 -1.81 -41.76 -9.58
CA ALA A 34 -1.41 -43.00 -8.92
C ALA A 34 -0.77 -42.74 -7.55
N LEU A 35 0.08 -41.71 -7.44
CA LEU A 35 0.67 -41.31 -6.16
C LEU A 35 -0.41 -40.79 -5.19
N SER A 36 -1.36 -39.99 -5.70
CA SER A 36 -2.48 -39.47 -4.93
C SER A 36 -3.45 -40.58 -4.49
N ALA A 37 -3.73 -41.54 -5.37
CA ALA A 37 -4.54 -42.72 -5.07
C ALA A 37 -3.86 -43.67 -4.06
N ALA A 38 -2.53 -43.87 -4.18
CA ALA A 38 -1.74 -44.67 -3.24
C ALA A 38 -1.71 -44.09 -1.82
N ALA A 39 -1.92 -42.78 -1.66
CA ALA A 39 -2.00 -42.09 -0.37
C ALA A 39 -3.40 -42.14 0.29
N GLY A 40 -4.42 -42.65 -0.41
CA GLY A 40 -5.79 -42.74 0.10
C GLY A 40 -5.97 -43.52 1.42
N PRO A 41 -5.28 -44.67 1.64
CA PRO A 41 -5.41 -45.46 2.86
C PRO A 41 -4.82 -44.81 4.14
N VAL A 42 -3.99 -43.76 3.99
CA VAL A 42 -3.34 -43.04 5.09
C VAL A 42 -3.77 -41.57 5.12
N ALA A 43 -4.97 -41.27 4.62
CA ALA A 43 -5.36 -39.91 4.31
C ALA A 43 -5.46 -38.96 5.52
N GLU A 44 -5.65 -39.52 6.71
CA GLU A 44 -5.75 -38.82 7.99
C GLU A 44 -4.39 -38.59 8.68
N LEU A 45 -3.28 -39.04 8.07
CA LEU A 45 -1.91 -38.81 8.55
C LEU A 45 -1.24 -37.71 7.71
N ASP A 46 -0.41 -36.89 8.36
CA ASP A 46 0.35 -35.80 7.71
C ASP A 46 1.19 -36.28 6.51
N SER A 47 1.73 -37.50 6.60
CA SER A 47 2.48 -38.13 5.50
C SER A 47 1.60 -38.50 4.30
N GLY A 48 0.34 -38.86 4.53
CA GLY A 48 -0.64 -39.10 3.47
C GLY A 48 -1.05 -37.81 2.77
N GLN A 49 -1.16 -36.71 3.49
CA GLN A 49 -1.41 -35.38 2.92
C GLN A 49 -0.23 -34.92 2.05
N ALA A 50 1.01 -35.01 2.54
CA ALA A 50 2.21 -34.65 1.79
C ALA A 50 2.34 -35.43 0.47
N CYS A 51 2.03 -36.74 0.47
CA CYS A 51 2.05 -37.55 -0.75
C CYS A 51 1.00 -37.10 -1.80
N ARG A 52 -0.18 -36.63 -1.37
CA ARG A 52 -1.20 -36.09 -2.29
C ARG A 52 -0.78 -34.73 -2.84
N GLU A 53 -0.18 -33.88 -2.01
CA GLU A 53 0.32 -32.56 -2.41
C GLU A 53 1.44 -32.70 -3.44
N VAL A 54 2.39 -33.62 -3.22
CA VAL A 54 3.44 -33.96 -4.18
C VAL A 54 2.85 -34.56 -5.46
N GLY A 55 1.85 -35.45 -5.35
CA GLY A 55 1.17 -36.03 -6.51
C GLY A 55 0.43 -34.98 -7.37
N ALA A 56 -0.23 -34.03 -6.72
CA ALA A 56 -0.89 -32.91 -7.38
C ALA A 56 0.10 -31.93 -8.01
N ALA A 57 1.24 -31.66 -7.35
CA ALA A 57 2.31 -30.84 -7.89
C ALA A 57 2.96 -31.48 -9.13
N LEU A 58 3.20 -32.80 -9.10
CA LEU A 58 3.71 -33.55 -10.26
C LEU A 58 2.73 -33.52 -11.44
N LEU A 59 1.44 -33.75 -11.19
CA LEU A 59 0.42 -33.69 -12.24
C LEU A 59 0.34 -32.30 -12.88
N ARG A 60 0.37 -31.22 -12.08
CA ARG A 60 0.32 -29.86 -12.59
C ARG A 60 1.58 -29.48 -13.38
N ARG A 61 2.77 -29.89 -12.94
CA ARG A 61 4.00 -29.69 -13.72
C ARG A 61 3.96 -30.42 -15.06
N ALA A 62 3.42 -31.63 -15.09
CA ALA A 62 3.20 -32.37 -16.33
C ALA A 62 2.17 -31.69 -17.25
N GLN A 63 1.11 -31.10 -16.68
CA GLN A 63 0.13 -30.29 -17.42
C GLN A 63 0.74 -29.01 -17.99
N VAL A 64 1.53 -28.25 -17.22
CA VAL A 64 2.21 -27.03 -17.72
C VAL A 64 3.13 -27.36 -18.89
N LEU A 65 3.91 -28.44 -18.76
CA LEU A 65 4.76 -28.93 -19.84
C LEU A 65 3.94 -29.34 -21.07
N GLY A 66 2.83 -30.08 -20.87
CA GLY A 66 1.93 -30.47 -21.95
C GLY A 66 1.24 -29.29 -22.65
N HIS A 67 0.82 -28.26 -21.92
CA HIS A 67 0.27 -27.04 -22.50
C HIS A 67 1.32 -26.28 -23.32
N GLY A 68 2.56 -26.18 -22.82
CA GLY A 68 3.67 -25.59 -23.56
C GLY A 68 3.96 -26.32 -24.87
N MET A 69 3.99 -27.66 -24.85
CA MET A 69 4.18 -28.49 -26.04
C MET A 69 3.01 -28.38 -27.02
N SER A 70 1.77 -28.29 -26.53
CA SER A 70 0.58 -28.07 -27.38
C SER A 70 0.59 -26.70 -28.06
N ALA A 71 0.98 -25.65 -27.34
CA ALA A 71 1.12 -24.31 -27.89
C ALA A 71 2.24 -24.25 -28.95
N PHE A 72 3.36 -24.94 -28.71
CA PHE A 72 4.44 -25.07 -29.68
C PHE A 72 4.02 -25.83 -30.94
N ALA A 73 3.26 -26.92 -30.79
CA ALA A 73 2.68 -27.67 -31.91
C ALA A 73 1.73 -26.81 -32.76
N GLY A 74 0.86 -26.00 -32.13
CA GLY A 74 -0.04 -25.10 -32.86
C GLY A 74 0.70 -24.01 -33.66
N LYS A 75 1.85 -23.53 -33.17
CA LYS A 75 2.72 -22.60 -33.89
C LYS A 75 3.39 -23.27 -35.10
N LEU A 76 3.83 -24.52 -34.97
CA LEU A 76 4.38 -25.30 -36.09
C LEU A 76 3.34 -25.55 -37.19
N ASP A 77 2.09 -25.86 -36.82
CA ASP A 77 1.00 -26.05 -37.77
C ASP A 77 0.65 -24.73 -38.49
N SER A 78 0.62 -23.62 -37.76
CA SER A 78 0.44 -22.28 -38.33
C SER A 78 1.56 -21.90 -39.30
N ALA A 79 2.81 -22.22 -38.98
CA ALA A 79 3.94 -21.99 -39.86
C ALA A 79 3.85 -22.86 -41.13
N ALA A 80 3.50 -24.14 -40.98
CA ALA A 80 3.29 -25.06 -42.10
C ALA A 80 2.21 -24.55 -43.07
N PHE A 81 1.07 -24.09 -42.53
CA PHE A 81 0.00 -23.48 -43.31
C PHE A 81 0.50 -22.27 -44.12
N LEU A 82 1.25 -21.36 -43.51
CA LEU A 82 1.78 -20.17 -44.20
C LEU A 82 2.81 -20.53 -45.29
N TYR A 83 3.65 -21.55 -45.05
CA TYR A 83 4.56 -22.06 -46.07
C TYR A 83 3.83 -22.67 -47.28
N GLU A 84 2.75 -23.40 -47.07
CA GLU A 84 1.93 -23.98 -48.14
C GLU A 84 1.27 -22.92 -49.02
N HIS A 85 0.94 -21.76 -48.44
CA HIS A 85 0.28 -20.66 -49.13
C HIS A 85 1.28 -19.61 -49.67
N GLY A 86 2.58 -19.90 -49.60
CA GLY A 86 3.63 -19.05 -50.18
C GLY A 86 4.01 -17.81 -49.38
N ASP A 87 3.45 -17.62 -48.18
CA ASP A 87 3.77 -16.48 -47.30
C ASP A 87 4.91 -16.81 -46.33
N ARG A 88 6.10 -16.96 -46.91
CA ARG A 88 7.32 -17.26 -46.15
C ARG A 88 7.65 -16.17 -45.12
N ALA A 89 7.39 -14.90 -45.44
CA ALA A 89 7.73 -13.80 -44.55
C ALA A 89 6.86 -13.80 -43.29
N ALA A 90 5.59 -14.22 -43.38
CA ALA A 90 4.74 -14.39 -42.21
C ALA A 90 5.12 -15.64 -41.40
N ALA A 91 5.45 -16.76 -42.06
CA ALA A 91 5.87 -17.98 -41.38
C ALA A 91 7.10 -17.77 -40.48
N GLU A 92 8.11 -17.05 -40.99
CA GLU A 92 9.37 -16.76 -40.28
C GLU A 92 9.22 -15.71 -39.15
N ARG A 93 8.05 -15.05 -39.03
CA ARG A 93 7.75 -14.10 -37.94
C ARG A 93 7.04 -14.75 -36.75
N ILE A 94 6.64 -16.02 -36.84
CA ILE A 94 5.98 -16.72 -35.72
C ILE A 94 7.01 -16.89 -34.59
N PRO A 95 6.76 -16.34 -33.38
CA PRO A 95 7.70 -16.43 -32.28
C PRO A 95 7.65 -17.83 -31.64
N PHE A 96 8.77 -18.54 -31.65
CA PHE A 96 8.94 -19.87 -31.05
C PHE A 96 9.57 -19.83 -29.65
N ASP A 97 9.29 -18.79 -28.89
CA ASP A 97 9.76 -18.70 -27.50
C ASP A 97 9.13 -19.83 -26.67
N VAL A 98 9.97 -20.53 -25.90
CA VAL A 98 9.53 -21.50 -24.89
C VAL A 98 8.77 -20.69 -23.83
N PRO A 99 7.50 -21.01 -23.52
CA PRO A 99 6.81 -20.36 -22.42
C PRO A 99 7.63 -20.64 -21.15
N GLU A 100 8.18 -19.60 -20.53
CA GLU A 100 8.72 -19.75 -19.19
C GLU A 100 7.59 -20.28 -18.31
N ALA A 101 7.78 -21.49 -17.77
CA ALA A 101 6.94 -21.97 -16.69
C ALA A 101 7.17 -20.99 -15.54
N LYS A 102 6.24 -20.05 -15.35
CA LYS A 102 6.13 -19.36 -14.08
C LYS A 102 5.90 -20.48 -13.07
N ASP A 103 6.86 -20.72 -12.18
CA ASP A 103 6.67 -21.57 -11.01
C ASP A 103 5.62 -20.89 -10.12
N ALA A 104 4.35 -20.93 -10.54
CA ALA A 104 3.23 -20.48 -9.73
C ALA A 104 3.12 -21.46 -8.57
N ARG A 105 3.35 -20.96 -7.36
CA ARG A 105 3.17 -21.71 -6.13
C ARG A 105 1.67 -21.98 -5.95
N ILE A 106 1.35 -23.10 -5.31
CA ILE A 106 -0.03 -23.39 -4.89
C ILE A 106 -0.51 -22.21 -4.03
N GLY A 107 -1.63 -21.57 -4.42
CA GLY A 107 -2.12 -20.41 -3.69
C GLY A 107 -1.62 -19.06 -4.21
N ASP A 108 -1.26 -18.96 -5.48
CA ASP A 108 -0.99 -17.68 -6.13
C ASP A 108 -2.20 -17.11 -6.88
N ASP A 109 -3.24 -17.92 -7.12
CA ASP A 109 -4.48 -17.52 -7.80
C ASP A 109 -5.69 -17.41 -6.85
N PRO A 110 -6.51 -16.34 -6.98
CA PRO A 110 -7.73 -16.20 -6.19
C PRO A 110 -8.68 -17.39 -6.36
N GLY A 111 -8.99 -18.06 -5.24
CA GLY A 111 -9.88 -19.23 -5.20
C GLY A 111 -9.17 -20.57 -5.08
N GLU A 112 -7.83 -20.59 -5.12
CA GLU A 112 -7.05 -21.78 -4.80
C GLU A 112 -6.94 -22.03 -3.29
N ALA A 113 -6.90 -23.30 -2.91
CA ALA A 113 -6.60 -23.69 -1.53
C ALA A 113 -5.15 -23.26 -1.19
N GLY A 114 -5.00 -22.45 -0.14
CA GLY A 114 -3.71 -21.86 0.22
C GLY A 114 -3.44 -20.50 -0.42
N TYR A 115 -4.42 -19.90 -1.13
CA TYR A 115 -4.27 -18.57 -1.70
C TYR A 115 -3.93 -17.52 -0.65
N ASP A 116 -2.77 -16.89 -0.83
CA ASP A 116 -2.34 -15.77 -0.02
C ASP A 116 -1.89 -14.61 -0.93
N PRO A 117 -2.64 -13.51 -0.98
CA PRO A 117 -2.30 -12.38 -1.85
C PRO A 117 -0.96 -11.70 -1.50
N VAL A 118 -0.37 -12.02 -0.33
CA VAL A 118 0.95 -11.57 0.12
C VAL A 118 2.10 -12.29 -0.60
N ASN A 119 1.87 -13.50 -1.12
CA ASN A 119 2.89 -14.36 -1.72
C ASN A 119 3.75 -13.63 -2.76
N LYS A 120 3.10 -13.01 -3.75
CA LYS A 120 3.77 -12.25 -4.81
C LYS A 120 4.64 -11.09 -4.31
N TYR A 121 4.33 -10.53 -3.14
CA TYR A 121 5.12 -9.44 -2.54
C TYR A 121 6.34 -9.99 -1.81
N GLU A 122 6.16 -11.05 -1.01
CA GLU A 122 7.28 -11.71 -0.36
C GLU A 122 8.28 -12.27 -1.38
N ASP A 123 7.80 -12.87 -2.46
CA ASP A 123 8.64 -13.42 -3.51
C ASP A 123 9.45 -12.31 -4.21
N ALA A 124 8.81 -11.19 -4.56
CA ALA A 124 9.50 -10.02 -5.10
C ALA A 124 10.56 -9.44 -4.14
N LEU A 125 10.28 -9.42 -2.83
CA LEU A 125 11.22 -8.96 -1.81
C LEU A 125 12.38 -9.94 -1.60
N ARG A 126 12.13 -11.26 -1.65
CA ARG A 126 13.17 -12.30 -1.57
C ARG A 126 14.08 -12.26 -2.80
N ASP A 127 13.50 -12.16 -3.99
CA ASP A 127 14.25 -12.04 -5.26
C ASP A 127 15.13 -10.78 -5.26
N ALA A 128 14.65 -9.70 -4.64
CA ALA A 128 15.40 -8.46 -4.45
C ALA A 128 16.44 -8.52 -3.32
N GLY A 129 16.52 -9.61 -2.55
CA GLY A 129 17.42 -9.77 -1.40
C GLY A 129 17.05 -8.94 -0.17
N LEU A 130 15.78 -8.50 -0.05
CA LEU A 130 15.27 -7.60 0.98
C LEU A 130 14.48 -8.32 2.08
N LEU A 131 14.12 -9.59 1.88
CA LEU A 131 13.43 -10.42 2.86
C LEU A 131 14.11 -11.78 2.97
N SER A 132 14.37 -12.21 4.20
CA SER A 132 14.81 -13.56 4.52
C SER A 132 13.75 -14.24 5.40
N GLY A 133 13.24 -15.40 4.97
CA GLY A 133 12.21 -16.13 5.69
C GLY A 133 10.79 -15.61 5.43
N ASP A 134 9.90 -15.86 6.39
CA ASP A 134 8.48 -15.49 6.31
C ASP A 134 8.26 -14.07 6.84
N SER A 135 7.32 -13.33 6.24
CA SER A 135 6.89 -12.06 6.84
C SER A 135 5.99 -12.32 8.05
N ALA A 136 6.04 -11.42 9.05
CA ALA A 136 5.20 -11.47 10.23
C ALA A 136 4.83 -10.06 10.71
N GLY A 137 3.90 -9.97 11.67
CA GLY A 137 3.50 -8.73 12.32
C GLY A 137 3.06 -7.64 11.35
N TYR A 138 3.38 -6.39 11.68
CA TYR A 138 3.02 -5.23 10.86
C TYR A 138 3.73 -5.18 9.50
N TYR A 139 4.88 -5.84 9.35
CA TYR A 139 5.52 -5.97 8.03
C TYR A 139 4.65 -6.81 7.08
N ARG A 140 4.10 -7.93 7.57
CA ARG A 140 3.15 -8.73 6.80
C ARG A 140 1.85 -8.00 6.54
N GLU A 141 1.34 -7.26 7.53
CA GLU A 141 0.13 -6.44 7.38
C GLU A 141 0.33 -5.36 6.30
N TRP A 142 1.52 -4.75 6.20
CA TRP A 142 1.85 -3.84 5.12
C TRP A 142 1.70 -4.49 3.74
N LEU A 143 2.21 -5.72 3.57
CA LEU A 143 2.07 -6.47 2.31
C LEU A 143 0.60 -6.81 2.03
N GLN A 144 -0.19 -7.13 3.06
CA GLN A 144 -1.63 -7.36 2.92
C GLN A 144 -2.37 -6.10 2.48
N ASN A 145 -2.04 -4.94 3.07
CA ASN A 145 -2.65 -3.66 2.70
C ASN A 145 -2.27 -3.26 1.27
N ALA A 146 -1.01 -3.45 0.89
CA ALA A 146 -0.55 -3.28 -0.49
C ALA A 146 -1.35 -4.16 -1.47
N ALA A 147 -1.58 -5.43 -1.11
CA ALA A 147 -2.36 -6.34 -1.92
C ALA A 147 -3.82 -5.92 -2.07
N LYS A 148 -4.47 -5.54 -0.96
CA LYS A 148 -5.86 -5.05 -0.95
C LYS A 148 -6.03 -3.78 -1.79
N LYS A 149 -5.05 -2.88 -1.76
CA LYS A 149 -5.06 -1.62 -2.51
C LYS A 149 -4.50 -1.75 -3.94
N GLY A 150 -4.15 -2.96 -4.37
CA GLY A 150 -3.65 -3.22 -5.73
C GLY A 150 -2.29 -2.60 -6.03
N VAL A 151 -1.47 -2.33 -5.01
CA VAL A 151 -0.13 -1.76 -5.17
C VAL A 151 0.76 -2.77 -5.91
N PRO A 152 1.48 -2.40 -6.98
CA PRO A 152 2.39 -3.33 -7.66
C PRO A 152 3.52 -3.83 -6.75
N PRO A 153 3.93 -5.12 -6.78
CA PRO A 153 5.02 -5.63 -5.95
C PRO A 153 6.34 -4.85 -6.08
N GLN A 154 6.65 -4.36 -7.28
CA GLN A 154 7.85 -3.55 -7.50
C GLN A 154 7.86 -2.26 -6.67
N VAL A 155 6.70 -1.63 -6.43
CA VAL A 155 6.61 -0.45 -5.56
C VAL A 155 7.01 -0.78 -4.12
N ILE A 156 6.63 -1.95 -3.63
CA ILE A 156 7.00 -2.43 -2.29
C ILE A 156 8.51 -2.69 -2.21
N VAL A 157 9.09 -3.31 -3.24
CA VAL A 157 10.54 -3.50 -3.36
C VAL A 157 11.28 -2.17 -3.35
N ASP A 158 10.80 -1.18 -4.10
CA ASP A 158 11.42 0.13 -4.20
C ASP A 158 11.34 0.90 -2.88
N ILE A 159 10.19 0.86 -2.18
CA ILE A 159 10.03 1.46 -0.85
C ILE A 159 10.97 0.78 0.16
N ALA A 160 10.97 -0.56 0.21
CA ALA A 160 11.80 -1.31 1.14
C ALA A 160 13.29 -1.02 0.92
N ARG A 161 13.74 -0.98 -0.35
CA ARG A 161 15.13 -0.66 -0.69
C ARG A 161 15.50 0.79 -0.35
N GLN A 162 14.68 1.76 -0.72
CA GLN A 162 15.02 3.17 -0.55
C GLN A 162 14.98 3.61 0.92
N GLN A 163 14.10 3.03 1.72
CA GLN A 163 13.97 3.33 3.16
C GLN A 163 14.70 2.33 4.06
N ASN A 164 15.42 1.37 3.47
CA ASN A 164 16.09 0.27 4.18
C ASN A 164 15.16 -0.46 5.16
N LEU A 165 13.94 -0.78 4.73
CA LEU A 165 12.95 -1.44 5.56
C LEU A 165 13.29 -2.92 5.73
N THR A 166 13.17 -3.35 6.98
CA THR A 166 13.20 -4.75 7.39
C THR A 166 11.93 -5.04 8.20
N PRO A 167 11.61 -6.31 8.52
CA PRO A 167 10.53 -6.61 9.45
C PRO A 167 10.62 -5.80 10.76
N ALA A 168 11.82 -5.69 11.33
CA ALA A 168 12.08 -4.95 12.57
C ALA A 168 11.83 -3.43 12.46
N SER A 169 11.77 -2.86 11.24
CA SER A 169 11.46 -1.44 11.06
C SER A 169 10.06 -1.08 11.56
N PHE A 170 9.14 -2.05 11.60
CA PHE A 170 7.76 -1.85 12.07
C PHE A 170 7.59 -2.05 13.57
N ASP A 171 8.61 -2.53 14.29
CA ASP A 171 8.56 -2.76 15.75
C ASP A 171 8.23 -1.46 16.52
N ILE A 172 8.51 -0.29 15.92
CA ILE A 172 8.15 1.02 16.47
C ILE A 172 6.64 1.20 16.69
N LEU A 173 5.82 0.44 15.97
CA LEU A 173 4.36 0.46 16.10
C LEU A 173 3.88 -0.55 17.16
N GLU A 174 4.72 -1.49 17.58
CA GLU A 174 4.35 -2.48 18.58
C GLU A 174 4.13 -1.82 19.94
N GLY A 175 3.06 -2.23 20.63
CA GLY A 175 2.66 -1.65 21.91
C GLY A 175 2.01 -0.26 21.83
N LEU A 176 1.98 0.37 20.65
CA LEU A 176 1.15 1.56 20.44
C LEU A 176 -0.32 1.15 20.32
N GLN A 177 -1.21 2.00 20.83
CA GLN A 177 -2.63 1.71 20.76
C GLN A 177 -3.15 2.01 19.35
N ARG A 178 -3.59 0.95 18.65
CA ARG A 178 -4.20 1.04 17.32
C ARG A 178 -5.60 1.66 17.40
N ALA A 179 -5.90 2.57 16.47
CA ALA A 179 -7.23 3.05 16.15
C ALA A 179 -7.46 2.94 14.64
N VAL A 180 -8.70 2.74 14.23
CA VAL A 180 -9.06 2.54 12.82
C VAL A 180 -10.22 3.46 12.50
N ASP A 181 -10.10 4.19 11.40
CA ASP A 181 -11.26 4.82 10.77
C ASP A 181 -11.97 3.75 9.92
N ASN A 182 -13.16 3.36 10.36
CA ASN A 182 -14.00 2.34 9.72
C ASN A 182 -15.35 2.92 9.25
N HIS A 183 -15.48 4.24 9.17
CA HIS A 183 -16.73 4.95 8.86
C HIS A 183 -16.75 5.58 7.47
N ARG A 184 -15.84 5.14 6.59
CA ARG A 184 -15.85 5.57 5.21
C ARG A 184 -17.15 5.17 4.51
N THR A 185 -17.55 5.97 3.54
CA THR A 185 -18.76 5.77 2.72
C THR A 185 -18.75 4.47 1.91
N SER A 186 -17.61 3.78 1.88
CA SER A 186 -17.40 2.48 1.27
C SER A 186 -17.59 1.36 2.29
N SER A 187 -18.37 0.33 1.93
CA SER A 187 -18.49 -0.90 2.71
C SER A 187 -17.30 -1.85 2.54
N ASP A 188 -16.25 -1.42 1.83
CA ASP A 188 -15.03 -2.18 1.58
C ASP A 188 -14.01 -1.94 2.71
N PRO A 189 -13.73 -2.93 3.57
CA PRO A 189 -12.77 -2.77 4.67
C PRO A 189 -11.33 -2.51 4.21
N SER A 190 -11.02 -2.58 2.90
CA SER A 190 -9.72 -2.15 2.37
C SER A 190 -9.54 -0.62 2.36
N ASP A 191 -10.60 0.13 2.65
CA ASP A 191 -10.57 1.58 2.75
C ASP A 191 -10.24 2.06 4.17
N ASP A 192 -10.24 1.16 5.15
CA ASP A 192 -9.95 1.48 6.54
C ASP A 192 -8.51 1.98 6.69
N ASN A 193 -8.36 3.17 7.27
CA ASN A 193 -7.07 3.75 7.58
C ASN A 193 -6.71 3.51 9.05
N THR A 194 -5.48 3.06 9.27
CA THR A 194 -4.92 2.76 10.58
C THR A 194 -4.16 3.95 11.14
N TYR A 195 -4.41 4.24 12.41
CA TYR A 195 -3.77 5.25 13.23
C TYR A 195 -3.16 4.58 14.47
N PHE A 196 -2.10 5.17 15.04
CA PHE A 196 -1.52 4.71 16.29
C PHE A 196 -1.39 5.85 17.29
N LEU A 197 -2.00 5.69 18.46
CA LEU A 197 -1.83 6.62 19.56
C LEU A 197 -0.46 6.42 20.19
N LEU A 198 0.28 7.53 20.33
CA LEU A 198 1.58 7.53 20.97
C LEU A 198 1.47 7.29 22.47
N SER A 199 2.33 6.41 22.97
CA SER A 199 2.48 6.19 24.41
C SER A 199 3.03 7.43 25.12
N PRO A 200 2.63 7.71 26.37
CA PRO A 200 3.28 8.75 27.15
C PRO A 200 4.80 8.52 27.24
N GLY A 201 5.59 9.57 27.03
CA GLY A 201 7.06 9.48 27.07
C GLY A 201 7.71 9.05 25.76
N THR A 202 6.95 8.83 24.69
CA THR A 202 7.49 8.65 23.33
C THR A 202 8.43 9.79 22.98
N SER A 203 9.64 9.47 22.51
CA SER A 203 10.62 10.47 22.10
C SER A 203 10.22 11.15 20.79
N ALA A 204 10.82 12.31 20.48
CA ALA A 204 10.57 13.01 19.23
C ALA A 204 10.93 12.15 17.99
N ASP A 205 12.06 11.44 18.04
CA ASP A 205 12.51 10.57 16.96
C ASP A 205 11.61 9.34 16.80
N ASP A 206 11.18 8.73 17.91
CA ASP A 206 10.27 7.59 17.88
C ASP A 206 8.90 8.00 17.34
N ALA A 207 8.40 9.18 17.73
CA ALA A 207 7.16 9.74 17.19
C ALA A 207 7.27 9.95 15.67
N ARG A 208 8.35 10.57 15.19
CA ARG A 208 8.59 10.78 13.75
C ARG A 208 8.67 9.46 12.98
N ARG A 209 9.39 8.47 13.53
CA ARG A 209 9.50 7.14 12.93
C ARG A 209 8.16 6.40 12.90
N ALA A 210 7.40 6.43 13.99
CA ALA A 210 6.07 5.82 14.07
C ALA A 210 5.12 6.42 13.03
N VAL A 211 5.20 7.73 12.79
CA VAL A 211 4.40 8.40 11.76
C VAL A 211 4.76 7.90 10.36
N LEU A 212 6.04 7.86 10.00
CA LEU A 212 6.46 7.35 8.71
C LEU A 212 6.03 5.88 8.52
N MET A 213 6.21 5.06 9.56
CA MET A 213 5.81 3.64 9.50
C MET A 213 4.29 3.46 9.41
N THR A 214 3.51 4.38 9.99
CA THR A 214 2.05 4.38 9.85
C THR A 214 1.64 4.67 8.40
N TYR A 215 2.24 5.67 7.74
CA TYR A 215 2.00 5.92 6.32
C TYR A 215 2.32 4.69 5.46
N ILE A 216 3.50 4.09 5.70
CA ILE A 216 3.96 2.91 4.95
C ILE A 216 2.99 1.75 5.15
N LEU A 217 2.63 1.43 6.40
CA LEU A 217 1.71 0.34 6.76
C LEU A 217 0.37 0.43 6.02
N ASN A 218 -0.18 1.64 5.90
CA ASN A 218 -1.46 1.87 5.23
C ASN A 218 -1.42 1.67 3.72
N ALA A 219 -0.24 1.64 3.10
CA ALA A 219 -0.06 1.49 1.65
C ALA A 219 -0.83 2.55 0.81
N GLY A 220 -0.85 3.79 1.30
CA GLY A 220 -1.58 4.92 0.70
C GLY A 220 -2.76 5.38 1.55
N THR A 221 -3.34 6.54 1.21
CA THR A 221 -4.42 7.17 1.99
C THR A 221 -5.81 6.74 1.55
N SER A 222 -5.96 6.16 0.34
CA SER A 222 -7.25 5.83 -0.28
C SER A 222 -8.19 7.05 -0.35
N TYR A 223 -7.62 8.25 -0.54
CA TYR A 223 -8.33 9.53 -0.42
C TYR A 223 -9.49 9.69 -1.40
N THR A 224 -9.34 9.17 -2.62
CA THR A 224 -10.36 9.31 -3.68
C THR A 224 -11.39 8.16 -3.71
N LYS A 225 -11.17 7.10 -2.92
CA LYS A 225 -11.98 5.89 -2.98
C LYS A 225 -13.24 6.04 -2.12
N GLY A 226 -14.41 6.03 -2.77
CA GLY A 226 -15.72 6.24 -2.11
C GLY A 226 -16.21 7.69 -2.06
N ASN A 227 -15.39 8.65 -2.49
CA ASN A 227 -15.78 10.06 -2.63
C ASN A 227 -15.23 10.66 -3.94
N PRO A 228 -16.07 10.81 -4.99
CA PRO A 228 -15.62 11.37 -6.27
C PRO A 228 -15.40 12.89 -6.23
N THR A 229 -15.78 13.56 -5.14
CA THR A 229 -15.62 14.99 -4.91
C THR A 229 -14.59 15.23 -3.81
N THR A 230 -13.33 14.95 -4.12
CA THR A 230 -12.18 15.33 -3.30
C THR A 230 -11.66 16.70 -3.71
N ASP A 231 -11.11 17.46 -2.75
CA ASP A 231 -10.50 18.76 -3.05
C ASP A 231 -9.20 18.62 -3.87
N PHE A 232 -8.56 17.43 -3.82
CA PHE A 232 -7.28 17.14 -4.48
C PHE A 232 -7.25 15.76 -5.14
N ALA A 233 -6.39 15.63 -6.14
CA ALA A 233 -5.97 14.33 -6.62
C ALA A 233 -5.20 13.59 -5.53
N GLU A 234 -5.47 12.28 -5.40
CA GLU A 234 -4.72 11.42 -4.50
C GLU A 234 -3.27 11.26 -4.98
N THR A 235 -2.32 11.46 -4.06
CA THR A 235 -0.91 11.23 -4.35
C THR A 235 -0.65 9.72 -4.42
N PRO A 236 -0.05 9.21 -5.52
CA PRO A 236 0.21 7.78 -5.66
C PRO A 236 1.15 7.26 -4.57
N TYR A 237 0.80 6.10 -3.99
CA TYR A 237 1.66 5.38 -3.06
C TYR A 237 2.90 4.85 -3.79
N THR A 238 4.04 5.49 -3.57
CA THR A 238 5.31 5.22 -4.27
C THR A 238 6.50 5.45 -3.34
N ALA A 239 7.68 4.94 -3.72
CA ALA A 239 8.90 5.16 -2.97
C ALA A 239 9.33 6.65 -2.93
N ASP A 240 9.05 7.40 -4.00
CA ASP A 240 9.29 8.84 -4.04
C ASP A 240 8.35 9.61 -3.10
N GLU A 241 7.10 9.17 -2.98
CA GLU A 241 6.16 9.76 -2.02
C GLU A 241 6.58 9.49 -0.57
N VAL A 242 7.00 8.26 -0.25
CA VAL A 242 7.56 7.95 1.07
C VAL A 242 8.79 8.81 1.37
N ARG A 243 9.68 9.01 0.38
CA ARG A 243 10.83 9.91 0.52
C ARG A 243 10.39 11.35 0.76
N ARG A 244 9.43 11.87 -0.01
CA ARG A 244 8.90 13.23 0.15
C ARG A 244 8.39 13.46 1.58
N ILE A 245 7.67 12.49 2.15
CA ILE A 245 7.20 12.55 3.54
C ILE A 245 8.38 12.54 4.52
N ALA A 246 9.35 11.65 4.33
CA ALA A 246 10.54 11.59 5.19
C ALA A 246 11.36 12.91 5.16
N ASP A 247 11.51 13.51 3.98
CA ASP A 247 12.19 14.80 3.80
C ASP A 247 11.43 15.95 4.49
N ARG A 248 10.09 15.98 4.34
CA ARG A 248 9.22 16.94 5.04
C ARG A 248 9.36 16.81 6.56
N GLN A 249 9.30 15.58 7.08
CA GLN A 249 9.48 15.30 8.51
C GLN A 249 10.85 15.71 9.03
N SER A 250 11.90 15.58 8.20
CA SER A 250 13.25 16.05 8.54
C SER A 250 13.29 17.58 8.65
N ALA A 251 12.73 18.28 7.66
CA ALA A 251 12.64 19.75 7.66
C ALA A 251 11.78 20.30 8.82
N ASN A 252 10.78 19.54 9.24
CA ASN A 252 9.90 19.84 10.36
C ASN A 252 10.29 19.14 11.67
N SER A 253 11.51 18.61 11.80
CA SER A 253 11.95 17.86 13.00
C SER A 253 11.72 18.62 14.32
N TRP A 254 11.88 19.94 14.30
CA TRP A 254 11.62 20.84 15.44
C TRP A 254 10.18 20.78 15.98
N SER A 255 9.18 20.39 15.18
CA SER A 255 7.80 20.24 15.67
C SER A 255 7.63 18.98 16.50
N TYR A 256 8.35 17.90 16.17
CA TYR A 256 8.34 16.65 16.94
C TYR A 256 8.99 16.81 18.31
N GLU A 257 9.98 17.70 18.45
CA GLU A 257 10.62 18.01 19.74
C GLU A 257 9.64 18.58 20.77
N GLN A 258 8.52 19.17 20.33
CA GLN A 258 7.49 19.69 21.23
C GLN A 258 6.55 18.59 21.76
N VAL A 259 6.46 17.44 21.09
CA VAL A 259 5.50 16.37 21.42
C VAL A 259 5.67 15.85 22.84
N PRO A 260 6.89 15.52 23.34
CA PRO A 260 7.06 15.07 24.72
C PRO A 260 6.60 16.10 25.75
N ARG A 261 6.85 17.40 25.49
CA ARG A 261 6.42 18.49 26.36
C ARG A 261 4.90 18.61 26.40
N LEU A 262 4.25 18.57 25.23
CA LEU A 262 2.80 18.66 25.11
C LEU A 262 2.11 17.44 25.74
N ALA A 263 2.64 16.24 25.51
CA ALA A 263 2.15 15.01 26.13
C ALA A 263 2.30 15.04 27.65
N GLY A 264 3.39 15.61 28.17
CA GLY A 264 3.61 15.84 29.60
C GLY A 264 2.62 16.83 30.24
N SER A 265 2.01 17.71 29.45
CA SER A 265 0.97 18.65 29.88
C SER A 265 -0.47 18.11 29.75
N GLY A 266 -0.62 16.81 29.47
CA GLY A 266 -1.93 16.16 29.31
C GLY A 266 -2.37 15.98 27.85
N GLY A 267 -1.58 16.43 26.88
CA GLY A 267 -1.84 16.20 25.46
C GLY A 267 -1.75 14.72 25.08
N ARG A 268 -2.47 14.34 24.03
CA ARG A 268 -2.37 13.02 23.39
C ARG A 268 -2.23 13.21 21.89
N PHE A 269 -1.51 12.28 21.27
CA PHE A 269 -1.13 12.33 19.86
C PHE A 269 -1.35 10.98 19.21
N ALA A 270 -1.74 11.01 17.94
CA ALA A 270 -1.85 9.86 17.08
C ALA A 270 -1.07 10.10 15.78
N THR A 271 -0.46 9.04 15.26
CA THR A 271 0.07 9.01 13.90
C THR A 271 -1.09 9.02 12.90
N THR A 272 -0.89 9.65 11.74
CA THR A 272 -1.91 9.68 10.70
C THR A 272 -1.45 8.98 9.41
N PRO A 273 -2.39 8.51 8.58
CA PRO A 273 -2.12 7.95 7.26
C PRO A 273 -1.48 8.92 6.27
N ASN A 274 -1.40 10.23 6.58
CA ASN A 274 -0.81 11.28 5.74
C ASN A 274 0.66 11.58 6.12
N GLY A 275 1.24 10.79 7.02
CA GLY A 275 2.63 10.94 7.45
C GLY A 275 2.86 12.13 8.39
N MET A 276 1.85 12.53 9.15
CA MET A 276 1.93 13.59 10.16
C MET A 276 1.38 13.12 11.52
N LEU A 277 1.50 13.95 12.56
CA LEU A 277 0.81 13.74 13.84
C LEU A 277 -0.49 14.53 13.88
N MET A 278 -1.46 13.97 14.57
CA MET A 278 -2.67 14.66 15.00
C MET A 278 -2.73 14.59 16.53
N GLY A 279 -2.97 15.71 17.20
CA GLY A 279 -3.03 15.76 18.65
C GLY A 279 -4.11 16.69 19.17
N LEU A 280 -4.47 16.51 20.43
CA LEU A 280 -5.39 17.39 21.15
C LEU A 280 -5.07 17.42 22.65
N GLY A 281 -5.51 18.47 23.32
CA GLY A 281 -5.17 18.75 24.71
C GLY A 281 -3.71 19.17 24.93
N GLY A 282 -3.38 19.53 26.17
CA GLY A 282 -2.10 20.12 26.54
C GLY A 282 -2.11 21.63 26.28
N GLY A 283 -2.03 22.42 27.35
CA GLY A 283 -2.32 23.87 27.38
C GLY A 283 -1.35 24.77 26.60
N PHE A 284 -1.18 24.51 25.31
CA PHE A 284 -0.38 25.27 24.38
C PHE A 284 -1.16 26.53 23.97
N ILE A 285 -0.91 27.63 24.68
CA ILE A 285 -1.09 29.01 24.23
C ILE A 285 -0.96 29.06 22.68
N GLN A 286 -1.92 29.53 21.86
CA GLN A 286 -2.77 30.71 21.98
C GLN A 286 -3.99 30.61 21.04
N ASN A 287 -5.13 31.04 21.57
CA ASN A 287 -6.42 31.36 20.94
C ASN A 287 -6.38 32.41 19.79
N GLN A 288 -5.32 32.48 18.97
CA GLN A 288 -5.11 33.56 18.00
C GLN A 288 -4.82 33.15 16.55
N LEU A 289 -4.65 31.85 16.24
CA LEU A 289 -4.40 31.39 14.86
C LEU A 289 -5.38 30.29 14.38
N SER A 290 -6.29 29.83 15.26
CA SER A 290 -7.26 28.79 14.92
C SER A 290 -8.38 29.34 14.05
N GLN A 291 -8.45 28.88 12.79
CA GLN A 291 -9.71 28.85 12.06
C GLN A 291 -10.35 27.49 12.31
N GLN A 292 -11.49 27.50 13.01
CA GLN A 292 -12.53 26.47 13.14
C GLN A 292 -12.11 25.03 13.54
N ALA A 293 -11.16 24.34 12.90
CA ALA A 293 -10.83 22.93 13.21
C ALA A 293 -9.55 22.66 14.00
N GLY A 294 -8.57 23.56 13.94
CA GLY A 294 -7.27 23.31 14.53
C GLY A 294 -6.19 24.17 13.92
N SER A 295 -4.93 23.81 14.15
CA SER A 295 -3.79 24.46 13.52
C SER A 295 -2.64 23.48 13.34
N THR A 296 -2.04 23.49 12.16
CA THR A 296 -0.81 22.74 11.90
C THR A 296 0.44 23.53 12.29
N TYR A 297 1.28 22.89 13.10
CA TYR A 297 2.57 23.39 13.55
C TYR A 297 3.67 22.41 13.10
N GLY A 298 4.35 22.75 11.99
CA GLY A 298 5.26 21.81 11.33
C GLY A 298 4.50 20.57 10.86
N ASP A 299 4.85 19.39 11.37
CA ASP A 299 4.18 18.11 11.07
C ASP A 299 3.14 17.67 12.14
N VAL A 300 2.70 18.59 13.00
CA VAL A 300 1.72 18.31 14.06
C VAL A 300 0.44 19.12 13.85
N PHE A 301 -0.65 18.46 13.49
CA PHE A 301 -1.98 19.04 13.49
C PHE A 301 -2.59 19.00 14.89
N LEU A 302 -2.88 20.16 15.45
CA LEU A 302 -3.52 20.31 16.76
C LEU A 302 -5.00 20.59 16.58
N ILE A 303 -5.84 19.64 16.97
CA ILE A 303 -7.29 19.78 16.92
C ILE A 303 -7.73 20.75 18.01
N ASN A 304 -8.68 21.63 17.69
CA ASN A 304 -9.24 22.63 18.59
C ASN A 304 -10.19 22.01 19.65
N ILE A 305 -9.62 21.20 20.56
CA ILE A 305 -10.28 20.63 21.74
C ILE A 305 -9.32 20.80 22.93
N ASP A 306 -9.58 21.84 23.74
CA ASP A 306 -8.64 22.31 24.76
C ASP A 306 -8.63 21.43 26.02
N HIS A 307 -9.80 20.98 26.48
CA HIS A 307 -9.96 20.29 27.77
C HIS A 307 -10.87 19.05 27.68
N PRO A 308 -10.50 18.04 26.88
CA PRO A 308 -11.23 16.78 26.90
C PRO A 308 -11.07 16.10 28.27
N THR A 309 -12.12 15.42 28.73
CA THR A 309 -12.04 14.60 29.96
C THR A 309 -10.99 13.49 29.85
N ASP A 310 -10.88 12.89 28.66
CA ASP A 310 -9.82 11.94 28.29
C ASP A 310 -9.42 12.22 26.83
N ALA A 311 -8.23 12.79 26.65
CA ALA A 311 -7.70 13.15 25.33
C ALA A 311 -7.47 11.93 24.43
N GLY A 312 -7.07 10.79 24.99
CA GLY A 312 -6.84 9.57 24.23
C GLY A 312 -8.15 8.96 23.76
N ASP A 313 -9.17 8.95 24.62
CA ASP A 313 -10.51 8.52 24.24
C ASP A 313 -11.15 9.42 23.18
N GLN A 314 -10.96 10.74 23.31
CA GLN A 314 -11.46 11.69 22.32
C GLN A 314 -10.79 11.49 20.95
N LEU A 315 -9.48 11.26 20.89
CA LEU A 315 -8.80 10.93 19.63
C LEU A 315 -9.36 9.65 18.99
N ARG A 316 -9.60 8.61 19.80
CA ARG A 316 -10.20 7.36 19.28
C ARG A 316 -11.61 7.57 18.74
N LYS A 317 -12.41 8.43 19.37
CA LYS A 317 -13.75 8.79 18.88
C LYS A 317 -13.69 9.54 17.56
N ILE A 318 -12.77 10.50 17.44
CA ILE A 318 -12.56 11.25 16.19
C ILE A 318 -12.18 10.28 15.07
N ILE A 319 -11.13 9.49 15.28
CA ILE A 319 -10.64 8.50 14.30
C ILE A 319 -11.74 7.50 13.94
N GLY A 320 -12.37 6.87 14.92
CA GLY A 320 -13.39 5.85 14.68
C GLY A 320 -14.66 6.37 14.02
N SER A 321 -14.94 7.69 14.11
CA SER A 321 -16.07 8.31 13.43
C SER A 321 -15.79 8.70 11.98
N GLY A 322 -14.52 8.76 11.57
CA GLY A 322 -14.10 9.29 10.26
C GLY A 322 -14.43 10.78 10.08
N ARG A 323 -14.81 11.47 11.16
CA ARG A 323 -15.31 12.86 11.12
C ARG A 323 -14.54 13.72 12.10
N MET A 324 -14.47 15.01 11.80
CA MET A 324 -13.88 16.00 12.67
C MET A 324 -14.79 16.36 13.83
N TRP A 325 -14.15 16.72 14.95
CA TRP A 325 -14.82 17.15 16.16
C TRP A 325 -14.21 18.45 16.64
N TYR A 326 -15.03 19.33 17.19
CA TYR A 326 -14.60 20.61 17.77
C TYR A 326 -15.11 20.77 19.17
N ASP A 327 -14.44 21.61 19.95
CA ASP A 327 -14.98 22.06 21.22
C ASP A 327 -16.26 22.90 21.02
N GLY A 328 -17.17 22.81 21.97
CA GLY A 328 -18.45 23.49 21.90
C GLY A 328 -19.16 23.55 23.25
N PRO A 329 -20.28 24.30 23.35
CA PRO A 329 -21.02 24.41 24.60
C PRO A 329 -21.50 23.03 25.09
N GLY A 330 -20.86 22.44 26.08
CA GLY A 330 -21.15 21.08 26.57
C GLY A 330 -20.14 20.01 26.17
N GLY A 331 -18.97 20.39 25.63
CA GLY A 331 -17.86 19.50 25.29
C GLY A 331 -17.74 19.24 23.78
N ALA A 332 -16.80 18.37 23.43
CA ALA A 332 -16.49 18.05 22.03
C ALA A 332 -17.71 17.50 21.27
N ARG A 333 -17.94 18.02 20.06
CA ARG A 333 -19.05 17.61 19.19
C ARG A 333 -18.55 17.25 17.80
N GLN A 334 -19.10 16.17 17.26
CA GLN A 334 -18.89 15.73 15.88
C GLN A 334 -19.46 16.75 14.89
N GLN A 335 -18.80 16.86 13.74
CA GLN A 335 -19.20 17.67 12.59
C GLN A 335 -19.28 16.81 11.33
N ASP A 336 -19.81 17.38 10.26
CA ASP A 336 -19.94 16.69 8.97
C ASP A 336 -18.64 16.65 8.17
N MET A 337 -17.57 17.31 8.60
CA MET A 337 -16.30 17.29 7.87
C MET A 337 -15.56 15.95 8.05
N ASP A 338 -15.13 15.38 6.94
CA ASP A 338 -14.34 14.13 6.87
C ASP A 338 -12.91 14.35 7.40
N ILE A 339 -12.41 13.41 8.21
CA ILE A 339 -11.06 13.48 8.78
C ILE A 339 -9.96 13.40 7.72
N ASP A 340 -10.14 12.60 6.67
CA ASP A 340 -9.12 12.47 5.62
C ASP A 340 -9.03 13.75 4.78
N ARG A 341 -10.16 14.43 4.58
CA ARG A 341 -10.21 15.73 3.88
C ARG A 341 -9.39 16.78 4.62
N ILE A 342 -9.58 16.92 5.92
CA ILE A 342 -8.80 17.89 6.70
C ILE A 342 -7.35 17.46 6.81
N LEU A 343 -7.04 16.18 7.00
CA LEU A 343 -5.64 15.73 7.09
C LEU A 343 -4.87 16.00 5.80
N HIS A 344 -5.51 15.91 4.62
CA HIS A 344 -4.88 16.36 3.37
C HIS A 344 -4.67 17.87 3.31
N HIS A 345 -5.61 18.66 3.80
CA HIS A 345 -5.45 20.12 3.90
C HIS A 345 -4.26 20.49 4.82
N GLU A 346 -4.21 19.86 5.99
CA GLU A 346 -3.17 20.10 6.99
C GLU A 346 -1.79 19.56 6.56
N GLU A 347 -1.74 18.48 5.78
CA GLU A 347 -0.52 17.97 5.16
C GLU A 347 0.13 19.01 4.22
N ARG A 348 -0.69 19.79 3.50
CA ARG A 348 -0.20 20.89 2.66
C ARG A 348 0.37 22.03 3.50
N HIS A 349 -0.25 22.36 4.63
CA HIS A 349 0.34 23.31 5.58
C HIS A 349 1.68 22.81 6.12
N SER A 350 1.79 21.53 6.45
CA SER A 350 3.07 20.93 6.84
C SER A 350 4.14 21.09 5.73
N GLY A 351 3.75 20.90 4.47
CA GLY A 351 4.63 21.17 3.32
C GLY A 351 5.08 22.64 3.24
N GLN A 352 4.20 23.60 3.55
CA GLN A 352 4.55 25.01 3.60
C GLN A 352 5.52 25.34 4.75
N TRP A 353 5.34 24.74 5.93
CA TRP A 353 6.29 24.83 7.04
C TRP A 353 7.66 24.27 6.67
N ALA A 354 7.70 23.11 5.99
CA ALA A 354 8.96 22.50 5.56
C ALA A 354 9.70 23.38 4.55
N ALA A 355 8.98 24.06 3.65
CA ALA A 355 9.56 24.92 2.64
C ALA A 355 10.09 26.27 3.18
N LEU A 356 9.40 26.86 4.15
CA LEU A 356 9.74 28.20 4.68
C LEU A 356 10.51 28.14 6.01
N GLY A 357 10.40 27.05 6.76
CA GLY A 357 10.91 26.93 8.12
C GLY A 357 10.06 27.71 9.15
N PRO A 358 10.31 27.48 10.45
CA PRO A 358 9.40 27.94 11.51
C PRO A 358 9.30 29.46 11.64
N VAL A 359 10.43 30.16 11.48
CA VAL A 359 10.50 31.62 11.66
C VAL A 359 9.83 32.34 10.49
N GLU A 360 10.17 31.95 9.27
CA GLU A 360 9.67 32.66 8.08
C GLU A 360 8.21 32.33 7.80
N PHE A 361 7.78 31.08 8.02
CA PHE A 361 6.36 30.74 7.92
C PHE A 361 5.52 31.55 8.92
N ALA A 362 5.90 31.58 10.21
CA ALA A 362 5.15 32.33 11.22
C ALA A 362 5.05 33.83 10.88
N LYS A 363 6.15 34.41 10.38
CA LYS A 363 6.19 35.80 9.94
C LYS A 363 5.27 36.05 8.74
N GLN A 364 5.37 35.24 7.69
CA GLN A 364 4.54 35.41 6.49
C GLN A 364 3.07 35.14 6.78
N TYR A 365 2.75 34.15 7.60
CA TYR A 365 1.38 33.83 8.01
C TYR A 365 0.75 34.99 8.79
N ALA A 366 1.49 35.60 9.74
CA ALA A 366 1.03 36.78 10.47
C ALA A 366 0.78 37.99 9.55
N ILE A 367 1.64 38.22 8.56
CA ILE A 367 1.45 39.26 7.54
C ILE A 367 0.19 38.99 6.72
N SER A 368 -0.01 37.75 6.28
CA SER A 368 -1.17 37.35 5.48
C SER A 368 -2.49 37.47 6.26
N LEU A 369 -2.52 37.09 7.55
CA LEU A 369 -3.68 37.29 8.42
C LEU A 369 -4.03 38.77 8.61
N ALA A 370 -3.01 39.62 8.81
CA ALA A 370 -3.22 41.06 8.91
C ALA A 370 -3.79 41.63 7.60
N ALA A 371 -3.27 41.19 6.45
CA ALA A 371 -3.78 41.58 5.14
C ALA A 371 -5.21 41.10 4.89
N GLU A 372 -5.56 39.87 5.27
CA GLU A 372 -6.92 39.34 5.19
C GLU A 372 -7.89 40.17 6.02
N LYS A 373 -7.55 40.48 7.28
CA LYS A 373 -8.38 41.31 8.16
C LYS A 373 -8.59 42.72 7.61
N LEU A 374 -7.59 43.28 6.91
CA LEU A 374 -7.66 44.63 6.35
C LEU A 374 -8.36 44.70 4.99
N THR A 375 -8.24 43.65 4.17
CA THR A 375 -8.68 43.66 2.76
C THR A 375 -9.87 42.76 2.48
N GLY A 376 -10.23 41.86 3.40
CA GLY A 376 -11.20 40.80 3.20
C GLY A 376 -10.78 39.72 2.20
N ARG A 377 -9.55 39.79 1.65
CA ARG A 377 -9.01 38.77 0.75
C ARG A 377 -8.49 37.60 1.55
N ARG A 378 -8.93 36.39 1.21
CA ARG A 378 -8.53 35.14 1.89
C ARG A 378 -7.01 34.98 1.90
N ASN A 379 -6.48 34.50 3.03
CA ASN A 379 -5.06 34.24 3.21
C ASN A 379 -4.51 33.30 2.09
N PRO A 380 -3.43 33.68 1.39
CA PRO A 380 -2.82 32.86 0.33
C PRO A 380 -2.37 31.47 0.80
N PHE A 381 -1.99 31.31 2.07
CA PHE A 381 -1.62 30.01 2.63
C PHE A 381 -2.82 29.05 2.65
N GLU A 382 -3.98 29.53 3.07
CA GLU A 382 -5.25 28.78 3.08
C GLU A 382 -5.72 28.46 1.65
N THR A 383 -5.57 29.42 0.73
CA THR A 383 -5.93 29.24 -0.69
C THR A 383 -5.03 28.20 -1.37
N ASN A 384 -3.73 28.19 -1.05
CA ASN A 384 -2.77 27.22 -1.58
C ASN A 384 -2.90 25.85 -0.89
N ALA A 385 -3.35 25.82 0.37
CA ALA A 385 -3.75 24.61 1.07
C ALA A 385 -5.10 24.07 0.58
N GLY A 386 -5.85 24.85 -0.22
CA GLY A 386 -6.60 24.41 -1.39
C GLY A 386 -7.96 23.77 -1.15
N ALA A 387 -8.54 23.85 0.03
CA ALA A 387 -9.92 23.42 0.18
C ALA A 387 -10.82 24.42 -0.56
N SER A 388 -11.67 23.92 -1.45
CA SER A 388 -12.52 24.70 -2.37
C SER A 388 -13.42 25.72 -1.65
N ASP A 389 -13.60 25.55 -0.35
CA ASP A 389 -14.41 26.34 0.56
C ASP A 389 -13.61 27.01 1.69
N GLY A 390 -12.30 26.75 1.82
CA GLY A 390 -11.43 27.29 2.87
C GLY A 390 -11.06 26.33 3.99
N GLY A 391 -11.37 25.04 3.90
CA GLY A 391 -10.75 23.99 4.72
C GLY A 391 -11.66 23.40 5.79
N TYR A 392 -12.81 24.04 6.04
CA TYR A 392 -13.54 23.86 7.29
C TYR A 392 -15.07 23.75 7.13
N SER A 393 -15.61 23.72 5.91
CA SER A 393 -17.07 23.71 5.66
C SER A 393 -17.63 22.47 4.97
#